data_AF-A0A2E9LF45-F1
#
_entry.id   AF-A0A2E9LF45-F1
#
_cell.length_a   1.000
_cell.length_b   1.000
_cell.length_c   1.000
_cell.angle_alpha   90.00
_cell.angle_beta   90.00
_cell.angle_gamma   90.00
#
_symmetry.space_group_name_H-M   'P 1'
#
loop_
_entity.id
_entity.type
_entity.pdbx_description
1 polymer ?
#
loop_
_entity_poly.entity_id
_entity_poly.type
_entity_poly.pdbx_seq_one_letter_code
_entity_poly.pdbx_strand_id
1 'polypeptide(L)'
;MSLADCIIKSPQTSRDEFQNKSAAYFNLAEITELSLGVALFHGFSKMLICLGREPKEMETTIIQTPTAPAVSLSKEFENGNPMHVILSPMPNLRDRWLDLENSLWKNCSYPTEKLRVVRYRLSELLSIPQTYSDYYETVDIDLESDRLADQFFYDVRSFTDDQRNKIVRDYGLTGLVDLMVCLALYDGAFRLISMLGYLENPFE
;
A
#
# COMPACT_ATOMS: atom_id res chain seq x y z
N MET A 1 -4.37 22.22 4.03
CA MET A 1 -4.66 20.85 3.56
C MET A 1 -4.23 19.93 4.69
N SER A 2 -5.05 18.97 5.14
CA SER A 2 -4.67 18.14 6.29
C SER A 2 -3.58 17.12 5.93
N LEU A 3 -2.84 16.57 6.91
CA LEU A 3 -1.86 15.50 6.66
C LEU A 3 -2.49 14.32 5.88
N ALA A 4 -3.72 13.94 6.25
CA ALA A 4 -4.45 12.88 5.55
C ALA A 4 -4.75 13.24 4.08
N ASP A 5 -5.15 14.48 3.80
CA ASP A 5 -5.34 14.94 2.42
C ASP A 5 -4.05 14.88 1.61
N CYS A 6 -2.91 15.26 2.22
CA CYS A 6 -1.62 15.20 1.56
C CYS A 6 -1.23 13.76 1.23
N ILE A 7 -1.38 12.81 2.16
CA ILE A 7 -1.10 11.38 1.92
C ILE A 7 -1.96 10.82 0.76
N ILE A 8 -3.23 11.23 0.68
CA ILE A 8 -4.18 10.74 -0.32
C ILE A 8 -3.98 11.41 -1.70
N LYS A 9 -3.70 12.71 -1.76
CA LYS A 9 -3.69 13.45 -3.03
C LYS A 9 -2.30 13.67 -3.60
N SER A 10 -1.33 13.92 -2.73
CA SER A 10 0.01 14.38 -3.13
C SER A 10 1.02 13.98 -2.05
N PRO A 11 1.29 12.67 -1.88
CA PRO A 11 2.16 12.16 -0.82
C PRO A 11 3.55 12.79 -0.85
N GLN A 12 4.09 13.10 -2.04
CA GLN A 12 5.36 13.78 -2.23
C GLN A 12 5.40 15.21 -1.67
N THR A 13 4.26 15.92 -1.63
CA THR A 13 4.18 17.27 -1.08
C THR A 13 3.81 17.29 0.40
N SER A 14 3.61 16.11 1.01
CA SER A 14 3.25 16.00 2.42
C SER A 14 4.40 16.35 3.37
N ARG A 15 5.64 16.39 2.88
CA ARG A 15 6.86 16.74 3.64
C ARG A 15 6.76 18.10 4.32
N ASP A 16 6.30 19.12 3.61
CA ASP A 16 6.24 20.48 4.16
C ASP A 16 5.16 20.61 5.23
N GLU A 17 4.00 19.98 5.02
CA GLU A 17 2.93 19.95 6.02
C GLU A 17 3.36 19.12 7.26
N PHE A 18 4.14 18.07 7.02
CA PHE A 18 4.73 17.23 8.05
C PHE A 18 5.71 18.01 8.95
N GLN A 19 6.74 18.62 8.34
CA GLN A 19 7.78 19.36 9.06
C GLN A 19 7.22 20.60 9.77
N ASN A 20 6.27 21.30 9.15
CA ASN A 20 5.79 22.57 9.69
C ASN A 20 4.70 22.44 10.77
N LYS A 21 3.97 21.31 10.85
CA LYS A 21 2.80 21.20 11.75
C LYS A 21 2.74 19.94 12.60
N SER A 22 3.26 18.82 12.12
CA SER A 22 3.08 17.52 12.80
C SER A 22 4.28 17.12 13.65
N ALA A 23 5.49 17.51 13.25
CA ALA A 23 6.73 17.24 13.99
C ALA A 23 6.76 17.84 15.40
N ALA A 24 5.91 18.84 15.68
CA ALA A 24 5.76 19.42 17.02
C ALA A 24 4.98 18.53 18.00
N TYR A 25 4.23 17.54 17.51
CA TYR A 25 3.31 16.72 18.31
C TYR A 25 3.60 15.23 18.26
N PHE A 26 4.23 14.76 17.19
CA PHE A 26 4.46 13.34 16.97
C PHE A 26 5.93 13.08 16.63
N ASN A 27 6.44 11.93 17.07
CA ASN A 27 7.74 11.41 16.67
C ASN A 27 7.65 10.59 15.38
N LEU A 28 8.80 10.30 14.75
CA LEU A 28 8.85 9.60 13.46
C LEU A 28 8.09 8.25 13.47
N ALA A 29 8.14 7.49 14.56
CA ALA A 29 7.41 6.22 14.66
C ALA A 29 5.90 6.45 14.66
N GLU A 30 5.40 7.39 15.45
CA GLU A 30 3.97 7.74 15.50
C GLU A 30 3.46 8.25 14.14
N ILE A 31 4.26 9.06 13.45
CA ILE A 31 3.92 9.53 12.10
C ILE A 31 3.92 8.39 11.10
N THR A 32 4.93 7.52 11.16
CA THR A 32 5.00 6.35 10.27
C THR A 32 3.76 5.47 10.45
N GLU A 33 3.34 5.24 11.70
CA GLU A 33 2.13 4.49 12.03
C GLU A 33 0.87 5.15 11.47
N LEU A 34 0.67 6.44 11.78
CA LEU A 34 -0.51 7.19 11.37
C LEU A 34 -0.60 7.28 9.84
N SER A 35 0.52 7.60 9.19
CA SER A 35 0.59 7.69 7.73
C SER A 35 0.33 6.35 7.06
N LEU A 36 0.91 5.28 7.57
CA LEU A 36 0.64 3.93 7.06
C LEU A 36 -0.83 3.55 7.28
N GLY A 37 -1.40 3.86 8.44
CA GLY A 37 -2.81 3.62 8.74
C GLY A 37 -3.75 4.32 7.76
N VAL A 38 -3.51 5.60 7.48
CA VAL A 38 -4.30 6.39 6.51
C VAL A 38 -4.12 5.85 5.09
N ALA A 39 -2.87 5.53 4.69
CA ALA A 39 -2.57 5.03 3.36
C ALA A 39 -3.19 3.65 3.11
N LEU A 40 -3.11 2.74 4.09
CA LEU A 40 -3.79 1.44 4.05
C LEU A 40 -5.30 1.58 4.02
N PHE A 41 -5.86 2.45 4.86
CA PHE A 41 -7.30 2.72 4.83
C PHE A 41 -7.75 3.17 3.44
N HIS A 42 -7.00 4.08 2.80
CA HIS A 42 -7.29 4.52 1.45
C HIS A 42 -7.20 3.38 0.42
N GLY A 43 -6.11 2.61 0.41
CA GLY A 43 -5.91 1.49 -0.51
C GLY A 43 -7.01 0.42 -0.37
N PHE A 44 -7.33 0.01 0.85
CA PHE A 44 -8.38 -0.99 1.09
C PHE A 44 -9.79 -0.45 0.79
N SER A 45 -10.06 0.84 1.01
CA SER A 45 -11.32 1.47 0.61
C SER A 45 -11.51 1.43 -0.91
N LYS A 46 -10.43 1.72 -1.66
CA LYS A 46 -10.40 1.59 -3.12
C LYS A 46 -10.67 0.16 -3.59
N MET A 47 -10.04 -0.83 -2.94
CA MET A 47 -10.31 -2.25 -3.19
C MET A 47 -11.79 -2.60 -2.99
N LEU A 48 -12.43 -2.12 -1.92
CA LEU A 48 -13.86 -2.37 -1.69
C LEU A 48 -14.71 -1.80 -2.82
N ILE A 49 -14.40 -0.59 -3.30
CA ILE A 49 -15.09 0.03 -4.44
C ILE A 49 -14.88 -0.80 -5.71
N CYS A 50 -13.64 -1.22 -6.02
CA CYS A 50 -13.35 -2.07 -7.17
C CYS A 50 -14.11 -3.41 -7.12
N LEU A 51 -14.36 -3.93 -5.92
CA LEU A 51 -15.16 -5.14 -5.68
C LEU A 51 -16.69 -4.89 -5.74
N GLY A 52 -17.14 -3.69 -6.09
CA GLY A 52 -18.56 -3.32 -6.11
C GLY A 52 -19.19 -3.18 -4.73
N ARG A 53 -18.36 -3.00 -3.69
CA ARG A 53 -18.76 -2.82 -2.29
C ARG A 53 -18.61 -1.37 -1.86
N GLU A 54 -19.14 -0.46 -2.67
CA GLU A 54 -19.18 0.95 -2.29
C GLU A 54 -20.06 1.12 -1.04
N PRO A 55 -19.56 1.78 0.01
CA PRO A 55 -20.37 2.05 1.19
C PRO A 55 -21.57 2.92 0.80
N LYS A 56 -22.78 2.37 0.94
CA LYS A 56 -23.98 3.20 1.12
C LYS A 56 -23.93 3.77 2.53
N GLU A 57 -24.67 4.84 2.84
CA GLU A 57 -24.77 5.33 4.23
C GLU A 57 -24.86 4.15 5.22
N MET A 58 -23.82 3.97 6.03
CA MET A 58 -23.73 2.88 7.00
C MET A 58 -24.05 3.45 8.37
N GLU A 59 -24.83 2.71 9.15
CA GLU A 59 -24.99 3.01 10.57
C GLU A 59 -23.61 3.00 11.25
N THR A 60 -23.31 4.07 11.99
CA THR A 60 -22.04 4.18 12.70
C THR A 60 -22.05 3.24 13.90
N THR A 61 -21.16 2.25 13.88
CA THR A 61 -20.93 1.36 15.04
C THR A 61 -19.58 1.72 15.67
N ILE A 62 -19.60 2.06 16.96
CA ILE A 62 -18.37 2.26 17.74
C ILE A 62 -17.91 0.88 18.23
N ILE A 63 -16.87 0.34 17.60
CA ILE A 63 -16.15 -0.84 18.09
C ILE A 63 -14.85 -0.40 18.75
N GLN A 64 -14.45 -1.09 19.82
CA GLN A 64 -13.14 -0.85 20.41
C GLN A 64 -12.05 -1.25 19.41
N THR A 65 -11.05 -0.39 19.26
CA THR A 65 -9.86 -0.72 18.46
C THR A 65 -9.26 -2.01 18.98
N PRO A 66 -9.11 -3.06 18.14
CA PRO A 66 -8.46 -4.29 18.56
C PRO A 66 -7.08 -4.00 19.14
N THR A 67 -6.73 -4.65 20.25
CA THR A 67 -5.38 -4.51 20.83
C THR A 67 -4.37 -5.15 19.90
N ALA A 68 -3.33 -4.38 19.53
CA ALA A 68 -2.22 -4.91 18.74
C ALA A 68 -1.60 -6.12 19.48
N PRO A 69 -1.23 -7.20 18.78
CA PRO A 69 -0.73 -8.37 19.47
C PRO A 69 0.63 -8.04 20.09
N ALA A 70 0.75 -8.26 21.40
CA ALA A 70 1.96 -7.95 22.18
C ALA A 70 3.16 -8.85 21.83
N VAL A 71 2.91 -9.98 21.16
CA VAL A 71 3.93 -10.95 20.78
C VAL A 71 4.56 -10.54 19.44
N SER A 72 5.87 -10.29 19.46
CA SER A 72 6.67 -10.07 18.26
C SER A 72 6.70 -11.33 17.39
N LEU A 73 6.77 -11.14 16.08
CA LEU A 73 6.91 -12.24 15.14
C LEU A 73 8.33 -12.80 15.21
N SER A 74 8.46 -14.10 15.45
CA SER A 74 9.76 -14.80 15.42
C SER A 74 10.10 -15.25 14.00
N LYS A 75 10.33 -14.28 13.10
CA LYS A 75 10.70 -14.51 11.70
C LYS A 75 11.80 -13.55 11.29
N GLU A 76 12.73 -14.01 10.46
CA GLU A 76 13.74 -13.14 9.84
C GLU A 76 13.22 -12.64 8.49
N PHE A 77 13.50 -11.37 8.19
CA PHE A 77 13.09 -10.72 6.96
C PHE A 77 14.27 -10.07 6.26
N GLU A 78 14.17 -9.90 4.94
CA GLU A 78 15.24 -9.38 4.12
C GLU A 78 15.45 -7.88 4.35
N ASN A 79 16.68 -7.50 4.73
CA ASN A 79 17.05 -6.10 5.00
C ASN A 79 17.03 -5.20 3.74
N GLY A 80 17.09 -5.80 2.54
CA GLY A 80 17.06 -5.09 1.26
C GLY A 80 15.66 -4.66 0.81
N ASN A 81 14.60 -5.12 1.48
CA ASN A 81 13.24 -4.71 1.15
C ASN A 81 13.01 -3.23 1.55
N PRO A 82 12.53 -2.34 0.66
CA PRO A 82 12.27 -0.94 0.97
C PRO A 82 11.40 -0.71 2.20
N MET A 83 10.38 -1.55 2.41
CA MET A 83 9.50 -1.45 3.58
C MET A 83 10.19 -1.87 4.88
N HIS A 84 11.24 -2.70 4.81
CA HIS A 84 12.08 -2.98 5.96
C HIS A 84 12.80 -1.70 6.45
N VAL A 85 13.30 -0.89 5.51
CA VAL A 85 13.99 0.38 5.80
C VAL A 85 13.00 1.43 6.32
N ILE A 86 11.90 1.64 5.59
CA ILE A 86 10.91 2.68 5.89
C ILE A 86 10.22 2.44 7.24
N LEU A 87 9.95 1.18 7.59
CA LEU A 87 9.32 0.81 8.85
C LEU A 87 10.33 0.49 9.97
N SER A 88 11.62 0.75 9.77
CA SER A 88 12.66 0.49 10.79
C SER A 88 12.40 1.17 12.15
N PRO A 89 11.75 2.35 12.27
CA PRO A 89 11.38 2.91 13.57
C PRO A 89 10.35 2.08 14.34
N MET A 90 9.68 1.13 13.68
CA MET A 90 8.56 0.35 14.20
C MET A 90 8.71 -1.16 13.92
N PRO A 91 9.64 -1.86 14.58
CA PRO A 91 9.99 -3.24 14.24
C PRO A 91 8.80 -4.21 14.29
N ASN A 92 7.90 -4.09 15.27
CA ASN A 92 6.71 -4.94 15.35
C ASN A 92 5.75 -4.73 14.17
N LEU A 93 5.62 -3.49 13.67
CA LEU A 93 4.77 -3.19 12.52
C LEU A 93 5.44 -3.62 11.21
N ARG A 94 6.74 -3.33 11.08
CA ARG A 94 7.61 -3.78 9.98
C ARG A 94 7.50 -5.29 9.78
N ASP A 95 7.69 -6.07 10.84
CA ASP A 95 7.72 -7.52 10.74
C ASP A 95 6.36 -8.08 10.32
N ARG A 96 5.26 -7.47 10.79
CA ARG A 96 3.89 -7.84 10.37
C ARG A 96 3.61 -7.46 8.93
N TRP A 97 4.08 -6.30 8.50
CA TRP A 97 4.02 -5.89 7.10
C TRP A 97 4.72 -6.89 6.21
N LEU A 98 5.97 -7.24 6.53
CA LEU A 98 6.78 -8.15 5.72
C LEU A 98 6.21 -9.57 5.73
N ASP A 99 5.57 -10.01 6.82
CA ASP A 99 4.87 -11.29 6.84
C ASP A 99 3.61 -11.30 5.94
N LEU A 100 2.85 -10.20 5.94
CA LEU A 100 1.70 -10.03 5.05
C LEU A 100 2.15 -10.00 3.58
N GLU A 101 3.18 -9.22 3.26
CA GLU A 101 3.75 -9.13 1.92
C GLU A 101 4.27 -10.49 1.45
N ASN A 102 5.03 -11.21 2.29
CA ASN A 102 5.49 -12.57 1.97
C ASN A 102 4.33 -13.55 1.75
N SER A 103 3.22 -13.40 2.47
CA SER A 103 2.04 -14.25 2.30
C SER A 103 1.36 -14.00 0.96
N LEU A 104 1.24 -12.74 0.53
CA LEU A 104 0.74 -12.37 -0.80
C LEU A 104 1.56 -13.07 -1.91
N TRP A 105 2.89 -13.00 -1.82
CA TRP A 105 3.77 -13.58 -2.84
C TRP A 105 3.82 -15.11 -2.83
N LYS A 106 3.46 -15.75 -1.71
CA LYS A 106 3.42 -17.22 -1.58
C LYS A 106 2.10 -17.83 -2.01
N ASN A 107 1.00 -17.07 -2.02
CA ASN A 107 -0.31 -17.62 -2.31
C ASN A 107 -0.45 -18.09 -3.77
N CYS A 108 0.26 -17.43 -4.69
CA CYS A 108 0.41 -17.80 -6.10
C CYS A 108 -0.91 -18.10 -6.84
N SER A 109 -2.06 -17.59 -6.36
CA SER A 109 -3.35 -17.85 -7.00
C SER A 109 -3.58 -16.91 -8.18
N TYR A 110 -2.99 -15.70 -8.14
CA TYR A 110 -2.82 -14.84 -9.30
C TYR A 110 -1.36 -14.96 -9.82
N PRO A 111 -1.11 -14.87 -11.14
CA PRO A 111 0.24 -15.02 -11.68
C PRO A 111 1.21 -13.96 -11.14
N THR A 112 2.36 -14.42 -10.63
CA THR A 112 3.32 -13.57 -9.92
C THR A 112 3.94 -12.50 -10.81
N GLU A 113 4.23 -12.83 -12.07
CA GLU A 113 4.74 -11.90 -13.09
C GLU A 113 3.77 -10.74 -13.31
N LYS A 114 2.46 -11.01 -13.31
CA LYS A 114 1.42 -9.97 -13.44
C LYS A 114 1.32 -9.09 -12.20
N LEU A 115 1.41 -9.68 -11.00
CA LEU A 115 1.46 -8.90 -9.76
C LEU A 115 2.70 -7.98 -9.70
N ARG A 116 3.85 -8.42 -10.24
CA ARG A 116 5.04 -7.58 -10.34
C ARG A 116 4.82 -6.40 -11.27
N VAL A 117 4.17 -6.60 -12.43
CA VAL A 117 3.79 -5.50 -13.33
C VAL A 117 2.89 -4.50 -12.62
N VAL A 118 1.84 -4.97 -11.94
CA VAL A 118 0.95 -4.10 -11.14
C VAL A 118 1.74 -3.29 -10.11
N ARG A 119 2.60 -3.95 -9.34
CA ARG A 119 3.43 -3.30 -8.32
C ARG A 119 4.37 -2.28 -8.94
N TYR A 120 5.08 -2.64 -10.00
CA TYR A 120 6.00 -1.74 -10.68
C TYR A 120 5.25 -0.50 -11.20
N ARG A 121 4.10 -0.70 -11.86
CA ARG A 121 3.28 0.39 -12.38
C ARG A 121 2.81 1.36 -11.29
N LEU A 122 2.37 0.85 -10.14
CA LEU A 122 2.00 1.69 -8.99
C LEU A 122 3.19 2.50 -8.46
N SER A 123 4.41 1.94 -8.50
CA SER A 123 5.62 2.64 -8.08
C SER A 123 5.93 3.85 -8.97
N GLU A 124 5.68 3.75 -10.28
CA GLU A 124 5.80 4.85 -11.24
C GLU A 124 4.74 5.93 -10.98
N LEU A 125 3.47 5.52 -10.84
CA LEU A 125 2.32 6.43 -10.65
C LEU A 125 2.44 7.25 -9.36
N LEU A 126 2.99 6.66 -8.30
CA LEU A 126 3.23 7.33 -7.01
C LEU A 126 4.59 8.01 -6.93
N SER A 127 5.42 7.86 -7.98
CA SER A 127 6.72 8.51 -8.12
C SER A 127 7.57 8.35 -6.86
N ILE A 128 7.85 7.10 -6.48
CA ILE A 128 8.71 6.82 -5.32
C ILE A 128 10.18 7.15 -5.65
N PRO A 129 11.03 7.46 -4.64
CA PRO A 129 12.44 7.74 -4.87
C PRO A 129 13.17 6.59 -5.56
N GLN A 130 14.15 6.93 -6.42
CA GLN A 130 14.91 5.94 -7.20
C GLN A 130 15.56 4.86 -6.33
N THR A 131 16.07 5.25 -5.15
CA THR A 131 16.67 4.36 -4.15
C THR A 131 15.75 3.19 -3.76
N TYR A 132 14.43 3.33 -3.91
CA TYR A 132 13.46 2.29 -3.65
C TYR A 132 12.83 1.71 -4.91
N SER A 133 12.66 2.49 -5.99
CA SER A 133 12.04 2.00 -7.23
C SER A 133 12.82 0.88 -7.89
N ASP A 134 14.16 0.92 -7.83
CA ASP A 134 15.04 -0.10 -8.42
C ASP A 134 14.71 -1.52 -7.92
N TYR A 135 14.30 -1.65 -6.65
CA TYR A 135 13.89 -2.93 -6.06
C TYR A 135 12.58 -3.47 -6.67
N TYR A 136 11.72 -2.59 -7.15
CA TYR A 136 10.40 -2.93 -7.70
C TYR A 136 10.39 -3.09 -9.21
N GLU A 137 11.49 -2.77 -9.89
CA GLU A 137 11.63 -2.94 -11.33
C GLU A 137 11.31 -4.38 -11.76
N THR A 138 10.71 -4.49 -12.95
CA THR A 138 10.43 -5.77 -13.57
C THR A 138 10.65 -5.69 -15.07
N VAL A 139 11.07 -6.82 -15.65
CA VAL A 139 11.15 -7.01 -17.11
C VAL A 139 9.87 -7.59 -17.70
N ASP A 140 8.93 -7.98 -16.84
CA ASP A 140 7.64 -8.53 -17.22
C ASP A 140 6.78 -7.44 -17.88
N ILE A 141 6.01 -7.81 -18.92
CA ILE A 141 5.15 -6.88 -19.65
C ILE A 141 3.74 -7.48 -19.72
N ASP A 142 2.75 -6.79 -19.17
CA ASP A 142 1.34 -7.18 -19.25
C ASP A 142 0.44 -5.94 -19.24
N LEU A 143 0.02 -5.50 -20.45
CA LEU A 143 -0.80 -4.30 -20.64
C LEU A 143 -2.12 -4.34 -19.86
N GLU A 144 -2.66 -5.54 -19.60
CA GLU A 144 -3.86 -5.68 -18.79
C GLU A 144 -3.58 -5.32 -17.32
N SER A 145 -2.48 -5.81 -16.76
CA SER A 145 -2.02 -5.47 -15.40
C SER A 145 -1.70 -3.98 -15.25
N ASP A 146 -1.03 -3.37 -16.23
CA ASP A 146 -0.79 -1.92 -16.24
C ASP A 146 -2.11 -1.14 -16.18
N ARG A 147 -3.07 -1.52 -17.02
CA ARG A 147 -4.39 -0.90 -17.04
C ARG A 147 -5.12 -1.08 -15.70
N LEU A 148 -5.04 -2.26 -15.08
CA LEU A 148 -5.66 -2.48 -13.77
C LEU A 148 -5.06 -1.57 -12.69
N ALA A 149 -3.73 -1.37 -12.71
CA ALA A 149 -3.06 -0.43 -11.81
C ALA A 149 -3.48 1.03 -12.09
N ASP A 150 -3.54 1.45 -13.35
CA ASP A 150 -4.00 2.79 -13.75
C ASP A 150 -5.45 3.04 -13.31
N GLN A 151 -6.35 2.07 -13.54
CA GLN A 151 -7.75 2.14 -13.08
C GLN A 151 -7.80 2.26 -11.55
N PHE A 152 -7.05 1.44 -10.83
CA PHE A 152 -7.02 1.49 -9.36
C PHE A 152 -6.47 2.82 -8.82
N PHE A 153 -5.55 3.46 -9.53
CA PHE A 153 -4.95 4.72 -9.13
C PHE A 153 -5.85 5.92 -9.47
N TYR A 154 -6.32 6.03 -10.72
CA TYR A 154 -7.05 7.20 -11.22
C TYR A 154 -8.57 7.11 -11.06
N ASP A 155 -9.16 5.94 -11.32
CA ASP A 155 -10.62 5.77 -11.31
C ASP A 155 -11.04 4.33 -10.99
N VAL A 156 -11.11 4.04 -9.69
CA VAL A 156 -11.53 2.73 -9.17
C VAL A 156 -12.93 2.30 -9.62
N ARG A 157 -13.78 3.25 -10.05
CA ARG A 157 -15.14 2.95 -10.55
C ARG A 157 -15.14 2.43 -11.97
N SER A 158 -14.04 2.63 -12.69
CA SER A 158 -13.86 2.04 -14.02
C SER A 158 -13.57 0.52 -13.97
N PHE A 159 -13.33 -0.05 -12.78
CA PHE A 159 -13.10 -1.48 -12.61
C PHE A 159 -14.41 -2.27 -12.81
N THR A 160 -14.56 -2.93 -13.96
CA THR A 160 -15.86 -3.49 -14.37
C THR A 160 -16.15 -4.88 -13.80
N ASP A 161 -17.43 -5.22 -13.77
CA ASP A 161 -17.92 -6.57 -13.46
C ASP A 161 -17.30 -7.61 -14.41
N ASP A 162 -17.17 -7.29 -15.70
CA ASP A 162 -16.58 -8.17 -16.69
C ASP A 162 -15.10 -8.46 -16.41
N GLN A 163 -14.34 -7.45 -15.98
CA GLN A 163 -12.94 -7.64 -15.56
C GLN A 163 -12.86 -8.57 -14.35
N ARG A 164 -13.70 -8.36 -13.32
CA ARG A 164 -13.75 -9.24 -12.14
C ARG A 164 -14.15 -10.67 -12.52
N ASN A 165 -15.19 -10.83 -13.32
CA ASN A 165 -15.66 -12.14 -13.77
C ASN A 165 -14.63 -12.86 -14.61
N LYS A 166 -13.87 -12.14 -15.45
CA LYS A 166 -12.73 -12.68 -16.18
C LYS A 166 -11.65 -13.19 -15.23
N ILE A 167 -11.21 -12.37 -14.26
CA ILE A 167 -10.20 -12.75 -13.28
C ILE A 167 -10.65 -13.97 -12.47
N VAL A 168 -11.92 -14.00 -12.02
CA VAL A 168 -12.47 -15.14 -11.26
C VAL A 168 -12.52 -16.40 -12.11
N ARG A 169 -12.89 -16.30 -13.38
CA ARG A 169 -12.90 -17.45 -14.29
C ARG A 169 -11.49 -17.98 -14.55
N ASP A 170 -10.52 -17.08 -14.71
CA ASP A 170 -9.17 -17.45 -15.13
C ASP A 170 -8.28 -17.86 -13.93
N TYR A 171 -8.51 -17.30 -12.73
CA TYR A 171 -7.65 -17.43 -11.55
C TYR A 171 -8.41 -17.72 -10.23
N GLY A 172 -9.73 -17.87 -10.30
CA GLY A 172 -10.57 -18.09 -9.12
C GLY A 172 -10.79 -16.86 -8.25
N LEU A 173 -11.61 -17.00 -7.22
CA LEU A 173 -11.87 -15.94 -6.24
C LEU A 173 -10.58 -15.56 -5.49
N THR A 174 -9.75 -16.55 -5.16
CA THR A 174 -8.47 -16.32 -4.50
C THR A 174 -7.53 -15.47 -5.36
N GLY A 175 -7.46 -15.71 -6.67
CA GLY A 175 -6.68 -14.86 -7.58
C GLY A 175 -7.20 -13.42 -7.66
N LEU A 176 -8.53 -13.22 -7.62
CA LEU A 176 -9.10 -11.88 -7.51
C LEU A 176 -8.68 -11.19 -6.20
N VAL A 177 -8.70 -11.92 -5.08
CA VAL A 177 -8.27 -11.40 -3.78
C VAL A 177 -6.78 -11.05 -3.80
N ASP A 178 -5.92 -11.90 -4.34
CA ASP A 178 -4.47 -11.63 -4.46
C ASP A 178 -4.20 -10.33 -5.23
N LEU A 179 -4.85 -10.15 -6.39
CA LEU A 179 -4.74 -8.91 -7.17
C LEU A 179 -5.21 -7.69 -6.36
N MET A 180 -6.38 -7.78 -5.73
CA MET A 180 -6.96 -6.67 -4.97
C MET A 180 -6.09 -6.29 -3.76
N VAL A 181 -5.57 -7.28 -3.04
CA VAL A 181 -4.63 -7.06 -1.92
C VAL A 181 -3.33 -6.46 -2.43
N CYS A 182 -2.78 -6.93 -3.55
CA CYS A 182 -1.59 -6.35 -4.16
C CYS A 182 -1.78 -4.86 -4.48
N LEU A 183 -2.89 -4.52 -5.15
CA LEU A 183 -3.24 -3.14 -5.50
C LEU A 183 -3.36 -2.25 -4.24
N ALA A 184 -4.14 -2.69 -3.25
CA ALA A 184 -4.38 -1.93 -2.02
C ALA A 184 -3.12 -1.77 -1.17
N LEU A 185 -2.36 -2.86 -1.01
CA LEU A 185 -1.16 -2.89 -0.16
C LEU A 185 -0.09 -1.97 -0.74
N TYR A 186 0.23 -2.09 -2.03
CA TYR A 186 1.29 -1.28 -2.64
C TYR A 186 0.88 0.16 -2.92
N ASP A 187 -0.40 0.46 -3.17
CA ASP A 187 -0.86 1.85 -3.17
C ASP A 187 -0.60 2.52 -1.81
N GLY A 188 -0.89 1.82 -0.71
CA GLY A 188 -0.58 2.30 0.64
C GLY A 188 0.92 2.44 0.89
N ALA A 189 1.69 1.40 0.54
CA ALA A 189 3.14 1.36 0.74
C ALA A 189 3.85 2.51 0.02
N PHE A 190 3.52 2.72 -1.26
CA PHE A 190 4.20 3.71 -2.09
C PHE A 190 3.80 5.13 -1.76
N ARG A 191 2.61 5.37 -1.20
CA ARG A 191 2.28 6.66 -0.58
C ARG A 191 3.16 6.96 0.62
N LEU A 192 3.40 5.95 1.48
CA LEU A 192 4.29 6.08 2.61
C LEU A 192 5.74 6.30 2.17
N ILE A 193 6.22 5.53 1.19
CA ILE A 193 7.56 5.68 0.61
C ILE A 193 7.71 7.05 -0.07
N SER A 194 6.71 7.52 -0.81
CA SER A 194 6.72 8.85 -1.44
C SER A 194 6.68 9.97 -0.39
N MET A 195 6.07 9.75 0.78
CA MET A 195 6.11 10.71 1.89
C MET A 195 7.47 10.71 2.62
N LEU A 196 7.93 9.54 3.06
CA LEU A 196 9.07 9.42 3.98
C LEU A 196 10.41 9.24 3.26
N GLY A 197 10.39 8.68 2.05
CA GLY A 197 11.59 8.33 1.30
C GLY A 197 12.38 9.54 0.78
N TYR A 198 11.77 10.73 0.71
CA TYR A 198 12.44 11.99 0.41
C TYR A 198 12.92 12.75 1.65
N LEU A 199 12.67 12.24 2.86
CA LEU A 199 13.28 12.77 4.07
C LEU A 199 14.76 12.34 4.08
N GLU A 200 15.59 13.07 3.32
CA GLU A 200 17.05 13.00 3.44
C GLU A 200 17.42 13.24 4.91
N ASN A 201 18.09 12.26 5.52
CA ASN A 201 18.54 12.20 6.91
C ASN A 201 17.46 12.44 7.99
N PRO A 202 16.87 11.38 8.55
CA PRO A 202 16.36 11.42 9.93
C PRO A 202 17.49 11.37 11.00
N PHE A 203 18.77 11.45 10.59
CA PHE A 203 19.94 11.14 11.43
C PHE A 203 21.05 12.21 11.42
N GLU A 204 20.73 13.47 11.10
CA GLU A 204 21.52 14.62 11.57
C GLU A 204 20.73 15.44 12.60
#